data_AF-A0AA39IWJ1-F1
#
_entry.id   AF-A0AA39IWJ1-F1
#
_cell.length_a   1.000
_cell.length_b   1.000
_cell.length_c   1.000
_cell.angle_alpha   90.00
_cell.angle_beta   90.00
_cell.angle_gamma   90.00
#
_symmetry.space_group_name_H-M   'P 1'
#
loop_
_entity.id
_entity.type
_entity.pdbx_description
1 polymer ?
#
loop_
_entity_poly.entity_id
_entity_poly.type
_entity_poly.pdbx_seq_one_letter_code
_entity_poly.pdbx_strand_id
1 'polypeptide(L)'
;MSSFSVQLRAARDIEAGEKIFTNYTGILRPTTERAEDLGIYAIKCTCRACLDPVKNAGACPDTWIDPAVYTLTRIQEEGLEGLEEYYKTLHQLYNAYVYQNDEKKALMYGEKLWMANLAEGRNAMM
;
A
#
# COMPACT_ATOMS: atom_id res chain seq x y z
N MET A 1 31.87 8.17 12.88
CA MET A 1 31.24 8.62 11.62
C MET A 1 30.21 7.57 11.25
N SER A 2 28.92 7.92 11.27
CA SER A 2 27.89 7.05 10.69
C SER A 2 27.99 7.14 9.16
N SER A 3 28.10 6.01 8.48
CA SER A 3 27.93 5.94 7.03
C SER A 3 26.49 5.57 6.71
N PHE A 4 25.89 6.21 5.72
CA PHE A 4 24.63 5.73 5.15
C PHE A 4 24.84 4.34 4.53
N SER A 5 23.90 3.44 4.74
CA SER A 5 23.89 2.11 4.10
C SER A 5 22.53 1.88 3.45
N VAL A 6 22.54 1.26 2.27
CA VAL A 6 21.34 0.83 1.54
C VAL A 6 21.41 -0.68 1.38
N GLN A 7 20.31 -1.36 1.67
CA GLN A 7 20.19 -2.80 1.50
C GLN A 7 19.16 -3.10 0.42
N LEU A 8 19.56 -3.87 -0.59
CA LEU A 8 18.65 -4.43 -1.59
C LEU A 8 18.40 -5.89 -1.25
N ARG A 9 17.12 -6.29 -1.17
CA ARG A 9 16.70 -7.65 -0.81
C ARG A 9 15.76 -8.20 -1.89
N ALA A 10 15.84 -9.50 -2.13
CA ALA A 10 14.90 -10.17 -3.02
C ALA A 10 13.52 -10.25 -2.37
N ALA A 11 12.47 -9.85 -3.09
CA ALA A 11 11.08 -9.95 -2.66
C ALA A 11 10.38 -11.23 -3.18
N ARG A 12 11.06 -12.00 -4.04
CA ARG A 12 10.62 -13.26 -4.64
C ARG A 12 11.85 -14.05 -5.09
N ASP A 13 11.63 -15.30 -5.51
CA ASP A 13 12.65 -16.09 -6.18
C ASP A 13 13.06 -15.45 -7.53
N ILE A 14 14.35 -15.54 -7.86
CA ILE A 14 14.97 -14.95 -9.05
C ILE A 14 15.91 -15.98 -9.66
N GLU A 15 15.67 -16.35 -10.92
CA GLU A 15 16.48 -17.34 -11.62
C GLU A 15 17.83 -16.77 -12.08
N ALA A 16 18.81 -17.65 -12.30
CA ALA A 16 20.13 -17.22 -12.79
C ALA A 16 20.02 -16.56 -14.18
N GLY A 17 20.54 -15.33 -14.29
CA GLY A 17 20.45 -14.53 -15.52
C GLY A 17 19.14 -13.75 -15.67
N GLU A 18 18.19 -13.89 -14.74
CA GLU A 18 16.99 -13.06 -14.71
C GLU A 18 17.33 -11.62 -14.31
N LYS A 19 16.66 -10.65 -14.94
CA LYS A 19 16.85 -9.23 -14.65
C LYS A 19 16.21 -8.85 -13.31
N ILE A 20 16.99 -8.20 -12.45
CA ILE A 20 16.49 -7.63 -11.20
C ILE A 20 15.77 -6.31 -11.51
N PHE A 21 14.58 -6.14 -10.93
CA PHE A 21 13.77 -4.93 -11.03
C PHE A 21 13.49 -4.37 -9.63
N THR A 22 13.39 -3.04 -9.56
CA THR A 22 12.89 -2.31 -8.38
C THR A 22 11.91 -1.23 -8.87
N ASN A 23 11.14 -0.64 -7.96
CA ASN A 23 10.23 0.46 -8.26
C ASN A 23 10.87 1.81 -7.92
N TYR A 24 10.81 2.76 -8.86
CA TYR A 24 11.22 4.16 -8.63
C TYR A 24 10.04 5.06 -8.22
N THR A 25 8.82 4.54 -8.35
CA THR A 25 7.58 5.25 -8.03
C THR A 25 6.88 4.57 -6.84
N GLY A 26 5.92 5.25 -6.24
CA GLY A 26 4.98 4.61 -5.31
C GLY A 26 4.20 3.47 -6.00
N ILE A 27 4.00 2.35 -5.30
CA ILE A 27 3.38 1.14 -5.87
C ILE A 27 1.86 1.25 -6.09
N LEU A 28 1.22 2.21 -5.42
CA LEU A 28 -0.22 2.46 -5.51
C LEU A 28 -0.56 3.69 -6.36
N ARG A 29 0.44 4.35 -6.98
CA ARG A 29 0.20 5.51 -7.84
C ARG A 29 -0.47 5.11 -9.15
N PRO A 30 -1.45 5.88 -9.65
CA PRO A 30 -2.01 5.74 -10.98
C PRO A 30 -0.93 5.70 -12.07
N THR A 31 -1.22 5.04 -13.19
CA THR A 31 -0.26 4.95 -14.30
C THR A 31 0.14 6.32 -14.87
N THR A 32 -0.77 7.29 -14.88
CA THR A 32 -0.48 8.68 -15.32
C THR A 32 0.54 9.35 -14.40
N GLU A 33 0.33 9.33 -13.09
CA GLU A 33 1.27 9.88 -12.11
C GLU A 33 2.63 9.17 -12.14
N ARG A 34 2.63 7.83 -12.28
CA ARG A 34 3.89 7.08 -12.44
C ARG A 34 4.64 7.48 -13.71
N ALA A 35 3.94 7.83 -14.78
CA ALA A 35 4.58 8.30 -16.02
C ALA A 35 5.23 9.68 -15.84
N GLU A 36 4.62 10.57 -15.06
CA GLU A 36 5.17 11.88 -14.70
C GLU A 36 6.42 11.73 -13.82
N ASP A 37 6.33 10.92 -12.75
CA ASP A 37 7.47 10.63 -11.85
C ASP A 37 8.67 10.05 -12.60
N LEU A 38 8.42 9.22 -13.62
CA LEU A 38 9.46 8.61 -14.44
C LEU A 38 10.01 9.53 -15.53
N GLY A 39 9.34 10.65 -15.80
CA GLY A 39 9.73 11.64 -16.81
C GLY A 39 11.12 12.22 -16.55
N ILE A 40 11.49 12.47 -15.29
CA ILE A 40 12.81 12.99 -14.91
C ILE A 40 13.96 12.02 -15.24
N TYR A 41 13.65 10.72 -15.37
CA TYR A 41 14.59 9.69 -15.75
C TYR A 41 14.55 9.38 -17.25
N ALA A 42 13.69 10.06 -18.02
CA ALA A 42 13.39 9.76 -19.41
C ALA A 42 12.94 8.30 -19.64
N ILE A 43 12.26 7.70 -18.66
CA ILE A 43 11.79 6.31 -18.72
C ILE A 43 10.32 6.29 -19.14
N LYS A 44 10.03 5.61 -20.25
CA LYS A 44 8.67 5.20 -20.60
C LYS A 44 8.41 3.79 -20.04
N CYS A 45 7.62 3.68 -18.96
CA CYS A 45 7.34 2.39 -18.35
C CYS A 45 6.44 1.53 -19.25
N THR A 46 6.88 0.29 -19.50
CA THR A 46 6.17 -0.71 -20.30
C THR A 46 5.81 -1.96 -19.48
N CYS A 47 5.82 -1.86 -18.15
CA CYS A 47 5.49 -2.99 -17.30
C CYS A 47 4.01 -3.38 -17.46
N ARG A 48 3.68 -4.64 -17.12
CA ARG A 48 2.32 -5.18 -17.25
C ARG A 48 1.26 -4.32 -16.56
N ALA A 49 1.60 -3.69 -15.42
CA ALA A 49 0.68 -2.82 -14.70
C ALA A 49 0.37 -1.49 -15.42
N CYS A 50 1.29 -0.95 -16.22
CA CYS A 50 1.03 0.25 -17.03
C CYS A 50 0.31 -0.07 -18.35
N LEU A 51 0.40 -1.32 -18.82
CA LEU A 51 -0.27 -1.76 -20.05
C LEU A 51 -1.71 -2.21 -19.80
N ASP A 52 -2.08 -2.54 -18.56
CA ASP A 52 -3.40 -3.06 -18.20
C ASP A 52 -4.40 -1.91 -17.91
N PRO A 53 -5.44 -1.70 -18.74
CA PRO A 53 -6.40 -0.61 -18.59
C PRO A 53 -7.18 -0.66 -17.26
N VAL A 54 -7.35 -1.85 -16.66
CA VAL A 54 -8.04 -2.00 -15.36
C VAL A 54 -7.17 -1.46 -14.22
N LYS A 55 -5.84 -1.59 -14.33
CA LYS A 55 -4.87 -1.00 -13.39
C LYS A 55 -4.54 0.45 -13.70
N ASN A 56 -4.78 0.89 -14.94
CA ASN A 56 -4.57 2.27 -15.39
C ASN A 56 -5.65 3.25 -14.94
N ALA A 57 -6.81 2.75 -14.48
CA ALA A 57 -7.96 3.59 -14.14
C ALA A 57 -7.75 4.52 -12.93
N GLY A 58 -6.62 4.44 -12.21
CA GLY A 58 -6.24 5.37 -11.14
C GLY A 58 -7.13 5.35 -9.90
N ALA A 59 -8.36 4.86 -10.00
CA ALA A 59 -9.18 4.46 -8.89
C ALA A 59 -8.95 2.97 -8.66
N CYS A 60 -8.46 2.60 -7.47
CA CYS A 60 -8.95 1.36 -6.90
C CYS A 60 -10.47 1.58 -6.78
N PRO A 61 -11.34 0.89 -7.54
CA PRO A 61 -12.75 1.27 -7.57
C PRO A 61 -13.28 1.20 -6.14
N ASP A 62 -13.71 2.34 -5.60
CA ASP A 62 -14.14 2.54 -4.20
C ASP A 62 -15.23 1.55 -3.75
N THR A 63 -15.80 0.81 -4.69
CA THR A 63 -16.68 -0.36 -4.53
C THR A 63 -16.25 -1.35 -3.44
N TRP A 64 -14.97 -1.46 -3.09
CA TRP A 64 -14.51 -2.35 -2.01
C TRP A 64 -14.40 -1.66 -0.63
N ILE A 65 -14.40 -0.31 -0.58
CA ILE A 65 -14.23 0.46 0.66
C ILE A 65 -15.42 0.24 1.58
N ASP A 66 -16.66 0.37 1.09
CA ASP A 66 -17.85 0.15 1.90
C ASP A 66 -17.91 -1.28 2.49
N PRO A 67 -17.67 -2.35 1.71
CA PRO A 67 -17.48 -3.70 2.24
C PRO A 67 -16.37 -3.83 3.30
N ALA A 68 -15.23 -3.16 3.10
CA ALA A 68 -14.11 -3.20 4.04
C ALA A 68 -14.46 -2.49 5.36
N VAL A 69 -15.13 -1.34 5.30
CA VAL A 69 -15.63 -0.63 6.49
C VAL A 69 -16.64 -1.50 7.23
N TYR A 70 -17.58 -2.12 6.51
CA TYR A 70 -18.56 -3.04 7.11
C TYR A 70 -17.88 -4.23 7.79
N THR A 71 -16.85 -4.80 7.16
CA THR A 71 -16.08 -5.92 7.72
C THR A 71 -15.37 -5.52 9.01
N LEU A 72 -14.75 -4.33 9.06
CA LEU A 72 -14.14 -3.82 10.29
C LEU A 72 -15.17 -3.64 11.40
N THR A 73 -16.32 -3.06 11.11
CA THR A 73 -17.38 -2.88 12.11
C THR A 73 -17.77 -4.22 12.72
N ARG A 74 -17.96 -5.26 11.90
CA ARG A 74 -18.25 -6.61 12.39
C ARG A 74 -17.14 -7.19 13.26
N ILE A 75 -15.88 -7.06 12.84
CA ILE A 75 -14.73 -7.54 13.62
C ILE A 75 -14.69 -6.88 15.01
N GLN A 76 -14.98 -5.57 15.07
CA GLN A 76 -15.01 -4.81 16.32
C GLN A 76 -16.21 -5.20 17.20
N GLU A 77 -17.39 -5.40 16.61
CA GLU A 77 -18.58 -5.88 17.33
C GLU A 77 -18.38 -7.27 17.94
N GLU A 78 -17.65 -8.13 17.22
CA GLU A 78 -17.36 -9.50 17.64
C GLU A 78 -16.12 -9.61 18.56
N GLY A 79 -15.37 -8.51 18.79
CA GLY A 79 -14.18 -8.49 19.64
C GLY A 79 -13.00 -9.27 19.06
N LEU A 80 -12.86 -9.27 17.73
CA LEU A 80 -11.90 -10.07 16.97
C LEU A 80 -10.70 -9.23 16.46
N GLU A 81 -10.34 -8.14 17.13
CA GLU A 81 -9.28 -7.21 16.69
C GLU A 81 -7.87 -7.83 16.66
N GLY A 82 -7.68 -9.01 17.25
CA GLY A 82 -6.43 -9.78 17.13
C GLY A 82 -6.25 -10.50 15.79
N LEU A 83 -7.29 -10.56 14.94
CA LEU A 83 -7.21 -11.23 13.64
C LEU A 83 -6.34 -10.45 12.65
N GLU A 84 -5.55 -11.17 11.86
CA GLU A 84 -4.72 -10.59 10.79
C GLU A 84 -5.54 -9.78 9.78
N GLU A 85 -6.78 -10.20 9.55
CA GLU A 85 -7.77 -9.53 8.71
C GLU A 85 -8.08 -8.11 9.20
N TYR A 86 -8.07 -7.87 10.51
CA TYR A 86 -8.28 -6.54 11.09
C TYR A 86 -7.17 -5.57 10.67
N TYR A 87 -5.91 -5.96 10.83
CA TYR A 87 -4.73 -5.17 10.46
C TYR A 87 -4.68 -4.89 8.96
N LYS A 88 -4.89 -5.92 8.15
CA LYS A 88 -4.89 -5.79 6.68
C LYS A 88 -5.96 -4.81 6.22
N THR A 89 -7.16 -4.91 6.77
CA THR A 89 -8.27 -4.05 6.37
C THR A 89 -8.04 -2.60 6.81
N LEU A 90 -7.52 -2.37 8.03
CA LEU A 90 -7.12 -1.04 8.49
C LEU A 90 -6.04 -0.40 7.59
N HIS A 91 -5.00 -1.16 7.25
CA HIS A 91 -3.94 -0.70 6.37
C HIS A 91 -4.45 -0.38 4.96
N GLN A 92 -5.36 -1.20 4.42
CA GLN A 92 -5.99 -0.95 3.12
C GLN A 92 -6.83 0.33 3.14
N LEU A 93 -7.68 0.53 4.15
CA LEU A 93 -8.51 1.73 4.27
C LEU A 93 -7.69 3.00 4.49
N TYR A 94 -6.65 2.94 5.34
CA TYR A 94 -5.69 4.04 5.51
C TYR A 94 -5.15 4.49 4.15
N ASN A 95 -4.58 3.54 3.39
CA ASN A 95 -4.03 3.83 2.08
C ASN A 95 -5.08 4.39 1.12
N ALA A 96 -6.27 3.78 1.06
CA ALA A 96 -7.36 4.25 0.20
C ALA A 96 -7.72 5.72 0.47
N TYR A 97 -7.87 6.12 1.73
CA TYR A 97 -8.20 7.50 2.09
C TYR A 97 -7.01 8.47 1.93
N VAL A 98 -5.76 8.00 2.07
CA VAL A 98 -4.58 8.79 1.67
C VAL A 98 -4.64 9.11 0.17
N TYR A 99 -5.00 8.14 -0.68
CA TYR A 99 -5.12 8.38 -2.13
C TYR A 99 -6.31 9.26 -2.52
N GLN A 100 -7.40 9.21 -1.76
CA GLN A 100 -8.53 10.11 -1.95
C GLN A 100 -8.27 11.53 -1.40
N ASN A 101 -7.11 11.75 -0.76
CA ASN A 101 -6.78 12.98 -0.04
C ASN A 101 -7.81 13.32 1.07
N ASP A 102 -8.46 12.30 1.63
CA ASP A 102 -9.36 12.40 2.79
C ASP A 102 -8.53 12.20 4.06
N GLU A 103 -7.78 13.24 4.42
CA GLU A 103 -6.83 13.24 5.55
C GLU A 103 -7.50 12.80 6.86
N LYS A 104 -8.75 13.19 7.07
CA LYS A 104 -9.49 12.88 8.30
C LYS A 104 -9.70 11.37 8.45
N LYS A 105 -10.16 10.70 7.38
CA LYS A 105 -10.36 9.25 7.43
C LYS A 105 -9.04 8.50 7.40
N ALA A 106 -8.06 8.97 6.63
CA ALA A 106 -6.71 8.42 6.65
C ALA A 106 -6.16 8.40 8.08
N LEU A 107 -6.18 9.54 8.77
CA LEU A 107 -5.72 9.63 10.16
C LEU A 107 -6.49 8.68 11.09
N MET A 108 -7.83 8.64 10.98
CA MET A 108 -8.67 7.76 11.80
C MET A 108 -8.28 6.28 11.68
N TYR A 109 -8.08 5.78 10.46
CA TYR A 109 -7.68 4.37 10.25
C TYR A 109 -6.21 4.12 10.58
N GLY A 110 -5.34 5.11 10.33
CA GLY A 110 -3.93 5.05 10.71
C GLY A 110 -3.72 4.96 12.22
N GLU A 111 -4.45 5.75 13.01
CA GLU A 111 -4.42 5.70 14.47
C GLU A 111 -4.93 4.36 15.00
N LYS A 112 -6.03 3.82 14.44
CA LYS A 112 -6.53 2.48 14.80
C LYS A 112 -5.48 1.40 14.52
N LEU A 113 -4.82 1.45 13.37
CA LEU A 113 -3.77 0.49 13.01
C LEU A 113 -2.56 0.59 13.94
N TRP A 114 -2.15 1.82 14.27
CA TRP A 114 -1.06 2.08 15.20
C TRP A 114 -1.36 1.49 16.59
N MET A 115 -2.55 1.79 17.14
CA MET A 115 -2.97 1.28 18.44
C MET A 115 -3.08 -0.25 18.47
N ALA A 116 -3.58 -0.86 17.39
CA ALA A 116 -3.65 -2.31 17.27
C ALA A 116 -2.26 -2.95 17.26
N ASN A 117 -1.32 -2.40 16.49
CA ASN A 117 0.06 -2.91 16.44
C ASN A 117 0.76 -2.80 17.81
N LEU A 118 0.54 -1.69 18.53
CA LEU A 118 1.04 -1.51 19.89
C LEU A 118 0.49 -2.57 20.86
N ALA A 119 -0.80 -2.89 20.78
CA ALA A 119 -1.44 -3.88 21.65
C ALA A 119 -0.86 -5.30 21.44
N GLU A 120 -0.53 -5.68 20.21
CA GLU A 120 0.04 -6.98 19.87
C GLU A 120 1.58 -7.03 19.94
N GLY A 121 2.24 -5.94 20.34
CA GLY A 121 3.71 -5.85 20.37
C GLY A 121 4.36 -5.97 18.98
N ARG A 122 3.60 -5.73 17.91
CA ARG A 122 4.14 -5.68 16.55
C ARG A 122 4.81 -4.32 16.37
N ASN A 123 6.05 -4.31 15.88
CA ASN A 123 6.77 -3.07 15.61
C ASN A 123 5.94 -2.23 14.63
N ALA A 124 5.49 -1.07 15.09
CA ALA A 124 4.69 -0.15 14.30
C ALA A 124 5.61 0.57 13.29
N MET A 125 5.97 -0.14 12.22
CA MET A 125 6.74 0.42 11.13
C MET A 125 5.77 0.90 10.06
N MET A 126 5.57 2.22 10.08
CA MET A 126 5.07 3.01 8.96
C MET A 126 6.01 2.86 7.76
#